data_AF-A0A6S7K7G0-F1
#
_entry.id   AF-A0A6S7K7G0-F1
#
_cell.length_a   1.000
_cell.length_b   1.000
_cell.length_c   1.000
_cell.angle_alpha   90.00
_cell.angle_beta   90.00
_cell.angle_gamma   90.00
#
_symmetry.space_group_name_H-M   'P 1'
#
loop_
_entity.id
_entity.type
_entity.pdbx_description
1 polymer ?
#
loop_
_entity_poly.entity_id
_entity_poly.type
_entity_poly.pdbx_seq_one_letter_code
_entity_poly.pdbx_strand_id
1 'polypeptide(L)'
;TLKDLCLVNLLPDDRKLKRFSEFPLTSAPQKTNQSGRDAWNRKLIFWYFEDQLKQRYERFVLGLERLLHDNLENVRNKVLGIVYELLAEKPEQEKTLLLYLVNKVGDPNRKIASKAGHLLGCL
;
A
#
# COMPACT_ATOMS: atom_id res chain seq x y z
N THR A 1 14.70 3.54 -3.46
CA THR A 1 14.05 4.11 -2.25
C THR A 1 12.93 3.16 -1.78
N LEU A 2 12.34 3.36 -0.59
CA LEU A 2 11.23 2.49 -0.12
C LEU A 2 10.02 2.49 -1.06
N LYS A 3 9.74 3.63 -1.71
CA LYS A 3 8.74 3.72 -2.77
C LYS A 3 9.04 2.74 -3.91
N ASP A 4 10.25 2.79 -4.47
CA ASP A 4 10.65 1.93 -5.59
C ASP A 4 10.62 0.45 -5.20
N LEU A 5 10.94 0.12 -3.95
CA LEU A 5 10.82 -1.24 -3.44
C LEU A 5 9.35 -1.71 -3.46
N CYS A 6 8.40 -0.84 -3.08
CA CYS A 6 6.97 -1.15 -3.14
C CYS A 6 6.48 -1.33 -4.57
N LEU A 7 6.83 -0.40 -5.46
CA LEU A 7 6.34 -0.35 -6.84
C LEU A 7 6.92 -1.46 -7.72
N VAL A 8 8.20 -1.81 -7.56
CA VAL A 8 8.91 -2.70 -8.48
C VAL A 8 9.00 -4.14 -7.97
N ASN A 9 9.10 -4.36 -6.65
CA ASN A 9 9.52 -5.67 -6.12
C ASN A 9 8.54 -6.32 -5.15
N LEU A 10 7.71 -5.54 -4.45
CA LEU A 10 6.89 -6.06 -3.35
C LEU A 10 5.42 -6.21 -3.71
N LEU A 11 4.83 -5.28 -4.46
CA LEU A 11 3.41 -5.33 -4.76
C LEU A 11 3.14 -6.15 -6.03
N PRO A 12 2.10 -7.00 -6.04
CA PRO A 12 1.70 -7.71 -7.24
C PRO A 12 1.18 -6.74 -8.30
N ASP A 13 1.37 -7.11 -9.58
CA ASP A 13 0.96 -6.24 -10.69
C ASP A 13 -0.52 -6.35 -11.04
N ASP A 14 -1.10 -7.52 -10.80
CA ASP A 14 -2.39 -7.97 -11.27
C ASP A 14 -3.49 -7.93 -10.20
N ARG A 15 -3.12 -7.77 -8.92
CA ARG A 15 -4.04 -7.87 -7.78
C ARG A 15 -3.56 -7.11 -6.56
N LYS A 16 -4.49 -6.89 -5.62
CA LYS A 16 -4.18 -6.38 -4.28
C LYS A 16 -3.71 -7.51 -3.34
N LEU A 17 -2.96 -7.15 -2.30
CA LEU A 17 -2.55 -8.07 -1.24
C LEU A 17 -3.78 -8.51 -0.43
N LYS A 18 -3.78 -9.76 0.02
CA LYS A 18 -4.86 -10.33 0.83
C LYS A 18 -4.46 -10.45 2.29
N ARG A 19 -5.46 -10.33 3.16
CA ARG A 19 -5.32 -10.65 4.59
C ARG A 19 -5.30 -12.14 4.79
N PHE A 20 -4.68 -12.58 5.87
CA PHE A 20 -4.60 -14.00 6.20
C PHE A 20 -6.01 -14.63 6.35
N SER A 21 -6.96 -13.87 6.89
CA SER A 21 -8.35 -14.27 7.09
C SER A 21 -9.17 -14.41 5.80
N GLU A 22 -8.71 -13.85 4.68
CA GLU A 22 -9.40 -13.91 3.38
C GLU A 22 -9.09 -15.20 2.62
N PHE A 23 -8.07 -15.95 3.04
CA PHE A 23 -7.74 -17.24 2.45
C PHE A 23 -8.66 -18.35 2.98
N PRO A 24 -8.95 -19.39 2.18
CA PRO A 24 -9.87 -20.46 2.56
C PRO A 24 -9.24 -21.45 3.56
N LEU A 25 -9.02 -21.01 4.80
CA LEU A 25 -8.35 -21.78 5.87
C LEU A 25 -9.09 -23.07 6.26
N THR A 26 -10.41 -23.10 6.06
CA THR A 26 -11.28 -24.25 6.38
C THR A 26 -11.15 -25.41 5.39
N SER A 27 -10.59 -25.17 4.21
CA SER A 27 -10.32 -26.21 3.19
C SER A 27 -9.03 -26.99 3.45
N ALA A 28 -8.54 -27.00 4.70
CA ALA A 28 -7.37 -27.75 5.10
C ALA A 28 -7.52 -29.23 4.69
N PRO A 29 -6.47 -29.87 4.14
CA PRO A 29 -6.56 -31.23 3.66
C PRO A 29 -6.83 -32.17 4.83
N GLN A 30 -8.09 -32.58 5.01
CA GLN A 30 -8.52 -33.44 6.12
C GLN A 30 -7.88 -34.84 6.05
N LYS A 31 -7.36 -35.27 4.91
CA LYS A 31 -6.90 -36.65 4.67
C LYS A 31 -5.75 -36.76 3.64
N THR A 32 -4.59 -36.14 3.90
CA THR A 32 -3.43 -36.32 3.00
C THR A 32 -2.19 -36.82 3.73
N ASN A 33 -1.45 -37.70 3.04
CA ASN A 33 -0.12 -38.21 3.38
C ASN A 33 0.84 -37.06 3.78
N GLN A 34 1.97 -37.34 4.44
CA GLN A 34 2.93 -36.30 4.91
C GLN A 34 3.22 -35.21 3.87
N SER A 35 3.42 -35.60 2.61
CA SER A 35 3.62 -34.68 1.47
C SER A 35 2.51 -33.64 1.26
N GLY A 36 1.24 -34.00 1.47
CA GLY A 36 0.10 -33.07 1.34
C GLY A 36 0.01 -32.08 2.51
N ARG A 37 0.43 -32.50 3.72
CA ARG A 37 0.57 -31.60 4.87
C ARG A 37 1.69 -30.58 4.65
N ASP A 38 2.82 -31.01 4.09
CA ASP A 38 3.94 -30.12 3.79
C ASP A 38 3.58 -29.07 2.73
N ALA A 39 2.86 -29.48 1.69
CA ALA A 39 2.34 -28.56 0.67
C ALA A 39 1.36 -27.53 1.26
N TRP A 40 0.50 -27.94 2.18
CA TRP A 40 -0.40 -27.03 2.89
C TRP A 40 0.34 -26.06 3.81
N ASN A 41 1.31 -26.56 4.59
CA ASN A 41 2.15 -25.73 5.46
C ASN A 41 2.89 -24.65 4.66
N ARG A 42 3.44 -24.99 3.49
CA ARG A 42 4.06 -24.02 2.58
C ARG A 42 3.07 -22.93 2.15
N LYS A 43 1.83 -23.28 1.78
CA LYS A 43 0.79 -22.30 1.44
C LYS A 43 0.48 -21.37 2.61
N LEU A 44 0.33 -21.90 3.83
CA LEU A 44 0.09 -21.10 5.03
C LEU A 44 1.22 -20.09 5.27
N ILE A 45 2.48 -20.48 5.07
CA ILE A 45 3.63 -19.58 5.20
C ILE A 45 3.54 -18.45 4.17
N PHE A 46 3.22 -18.75 2.92
CA PHE A 46 3.06 -17.71 1.88
C PHE A 46 1.90 -16.76 2.20
N TRP A 47 0.75 -17.28 2.64
CA TRP A 47 -0.39 -16.45 3.03
C TRP A 47 -0.08 -15.56 4.23
N TYR A 48 0.65 -16.10 5.21
CA TYR A 48 1.09 -15.31 6.36
C TYR A 48 2.09 -14.23 5.95
N PHE A 49 3.03 -14.54 5.08
CA PHE A 49 3.95 -13.55 4.53
C PHE A 49 3.20 -12.44 3.79
N GLU A 50 2.21 -12.79 2.96
CA GLU A 50 1.41 -11.82 2.22
C GLU A 50 0.65 -10.86 3.16
N ASP A 51 0.02 -11.39 4.21
CA ASP A 51 -0.65 -10.59 5.22
C ASP A 51 0.32 -9.66 5.97
N GLN A 52 1.50 -10.17 6.32
CA GLN A 52 2.57 -9.40 6.97
C GLN A 52 3.12 -8.29 6.08
N LEU A 53 3.17 -8.51 4.77
CA LEU A 53 3.53 -7.52 3.78
C LEU A 53 2.47 -6.43 3.69
N LYS A 54 1.18 -6.81 3.62
CA LYS A 54 0.05 -5.87 3.59
C LYS A 54 0.06 -4.96 4.82
N GLN A 55 0.26 -5.52 6.01
CA GLN A 55 0.36 -4.76 7.26
C GLN A 55 1.55 -3.78 7.29
N ARG A 56 2.67 -4.11 6.65
CA ARG A 56 3.84 -3.22 6.56
C ARG A 56 3.58 -2.09 5.57
N TYR A 57 2.93 -2.39 4.45
CA TYR A 57 2.55 -1.39 3.47
C TYR A 57 1.55 -0.37 4.06
N GLU A 58 0.54 -0.84 4.80
CA GLU A 58 -0.38 0.05 5.52
C GLU A 58 0.34 0.98 6.49
N ARG A 59 1.29 0.46 7.27
CA ARG A 59 2.11 1.28 8.18
C ARG A 59 2.99 2.28 7.43
N PHE A 60 3.50 1.90 6.26
CA PHE A 60 4.25 2.82 5.40
C PHE A 60 3.35 3.96 4.91
N VAL A 61 2.15 3.64 4.41
CA VAL A 61 1.16 4.66 3.97
C VAL A 61 0.75 5.58 5.12
N LEU A 62 0.53 5.06 6.33
CA LEU A 62 0.31 5.88 7.53
C LEU A 62 1.51 6.78 7.86
N GLY A 63 2.74 6.31 7.60
CA GLY A 63 3.94 7.14 7.72
C GLY A 63 3.92 8.33 6.76
N LEU A 64 3.46 8.13 5.52
CA LEU A 64 3.33 9.23 4.54
C LEU A 64 2.33 10.29 5.01
N GLU A 65 1.24 9.91 5.66
CA GLU A 65 0.27 10.85 6.23
C GLU A 65 0.92 11.81 7.21
N ARG A 66 1.77 11.28 8.10
CA ARG A 66 2.47 12.11 9.10
C ARG A 66 3.41 13.10 8.42
N LEU A 67 4.16 12.64 7.41
CA LEU A 67 5.07 13.50 6.65
C LEU A 67 4.33 14.53 5.79
N LEU A 68 3.09 14.26 5.39
CA LEU A 68 2.21 15.22 4.74
C LEU A 68 1.72 16.33 5.67
N HIS A 69 1.85 16.17 6.98
CA HIS A 69 1.55 17.21 7.98
C HIS A 69 2.82 17.90 8.51
N ASP A 70 3.99 17.61 7.92
CA ASP A 70 5.25 18.22 8.35
C ASP A 70 5.27 19.74 8.11
N ASN A 71 6.02 20.46 8.93
CA ASN A 71 6.19 21.91 8.84
C ASN A 71 7.02 22.33 7.62
N LEU A 72 7.89 21.44 7.13
CA LEU A 72 8.75 21.70 5.99
C LEU A 72 7.99 21.47 4.67
N GLU A 73 7.77 22.55 3.90
CA GLU A 73 7.11 22.50 2.59
C GLU A 73 7.75 21.47 1.65
N ASN A 74 9.09 21.41 1.61
CA ASN A 74 9.82 20.49 0.74
C ASN A 74 9.51 19.02 1.04
N VAL A 75 9.32 18.67 2.31
CA VAL A 75 8.96 17.31 2.73
C VAL A 75 7.55 16.99 2.25
N ARG A 76 6.58 17.86 2.54
CA ARG A 76 5.19 17.69 2.08
C ARG A 76 5.13 17.55 0.56
N ASN A 77 5.85 18.40 -0.17
CA ASN A 77 5.88 18.43 -1.63
C ASN A 77 6.43 17.12 -2.23
N LYS A 78 7.50 16.58 -1.64
CA LYS A 78 8.09 15.31 -2.05
C LYS A 78 7.16 14.14 -1.77
N VAL A 79 6.56 14.11 -0.58
CA VAL A 79 5.66 13.03 -0.16
C VAL A 79 4.37 13.03 -0.99
N LEU A 80 3.86 14.21 -1.36
CA LEU A 80 2.70 14.34 -2.24
C LEU A 80 2.94 13.67 -3.61
N GLY A 81 4.15 13.81 -4.16
CA GLY A 81 4.55 13.09 -5.38
C GLY A 81 4.58 11.57 -5.18
N ILE A 82 5.14 11.11 -4.05
CA ILE A 82 5.17 9.68 -3.71
C ILE A 82 3.75 9.11 -3.59
N VAL A 83 2.82 9.82 -2.93
CA VAL A 83 1.42 9.38 -2.79
C VAL A 83 0.74 9.27 -4.15
N TYR A 84 0.94 10.24 -5.03
CA TYR A 84 0.42 10.21 -6.39
C TYR A 84 0.95 9.01 -7.18
N GLU A 85 2.27 8.80 -7.20
CA GLU A 85 2.87 7.68 -7.94
C GLU A 85 2.38 6.32 -7.42
N LEU A 86 2.26 6.16 -6.09
CA LEU A 86 1.70 4.94 -5.51
C LEU A 86 0.23 4.74 -5.92
N LEU A 87 -0.57 5.80 -5.96
CA LEU A 87 -1.97 5.72 -6.35
C LEU A 87 -2.13 5.41 -7.85
N ALA A 88 -1.31 6.03 -8.70
CA ALA A 88 -1.37 5.87 -10.15
C ALA A 88 -0.86 4.50 -10.62
N GLU A 89 0.23 4.00 -10.04
CA GLU A 89 0.84 2.75 -10.49
C GLU A 89 0.32 1.50 -9.76
N LYS A 90 0.19 1.53 -8.42
CA LYS A 90 -0.19 0.37 -7.59
C LYS A 90 -1.14 0.77 -6.46
N PRO A 91 -2.46 0.91 -6.73
CA PRO A 91 -3.45 1.42 -5.77
C PRO A 91 -3.86 0.42 -4.67
N GLU A 92 -2.89 -0.13 -3.93
CA GLU A 92 -3.13 -1.10 -2.84
C GLU A 92 -3.96 -0.48 -1.70
N GLN A 93 -3.66 0.76 -1.31
CA GLN A 93 -4.38 1.55 -0.30
C GLN A 93 -5.11 2.75 -0.93
N GLU A 94 -5.73 2.52 -2.08
CA GLU A 94 -6.35 3.54 -2.94
C GLU A 94 -7.16 4.60 -2.21
N LYS A 95 -8.15 4.19 -1.39
CA LYS A 95 -9.02 5.13 -0.66
C LYS A 95 -8.22 6.04 0.27
N THR A 96 -7.25 5.47 0.97
CA THR A 96 -6.38 6.18 1.92
C THR A 96 -5.44 7.15 1.19
N LEU A 97 -4.80 6.68 0.11
CA LEU A 97 -3.91 7.50 -0.72
C LEU A 97 -4.66 8.66 -1.39
N LEU A 98 -5.86 8.39 -1.93
CA LEU A 98 -6.70 9.41 -2.53
C LEU A 98 -7.15 10.45 -1.49
N LEU A 99 -7.56 10.00 -0.30
CA LEU A 99 -7.91 10.90 0.81
C LEU A 99 -6.75 11.85 1.14
N TYR A 100 -5.51 11.34 1.16
CA TYR A 100 -4.35 12.17 1.41
C TYR A 100 -4.13 13.25 0.34
N LEU A 101 -4.31 12.93 -0.94
CA LEU A 101 -4.21 13.92 -2.02
C LEU A 101 -5.33 14.95 -1.95
N VAL A 102 -6.58 14.51 -1.81
CA VAL A 102 -7.76 15.38 -1.72
C VAL A 102 -7.66 16.33 -0.54
N ASN A 103 -7.25 15.84 0.64
CA ASN A 103 -7.08 16.69 1.82
C ASN A 103 -6.01 17.78 1.60
N LYS A 104 -5.03 17.57 0.72
CA LYS A 104 -3.99 18.57 0.44
C LYS A 104 -4.39 19.63 -0.56
N VAL A 105 -5.55 19.51 -1.23
CA VAL A 105 -6.13 20.62 -2.01
C VAL A 105 -6.50 21.80 -1.09
N GLY A 106 -6.80 21.54 0.18
CA GLY A 106 -7.07 22.55 1.20
C GLY A 106 -5.84 23.02 2.01
N ASP A 107 -4.60 22.69 1.58
CA ASP A 107 -3.40 23.04 2.35
C ASP A 107 -3.24 24.58 2.46
N PRO A 108 -2.87 25.13 3.63
CA PRO A 108 -2.63 26.56 3.79
C PRO A 108 -1.51 27.08 2.88
N ASN A 109 -0.58 26.22 2.48
CA ASN A 109 0.42 26.54 1.50
C ASN A 109 -0.13 26.37 0.07
N ARG A 110 -0.34 27.50 -0.61
CA ARG A 110 -0.88 27.55 -1.98
C ARG A 110 -0.11 26.70 -2.99
N LYS A 111 1.21 26.53 -2.84
CA LYS A 111 2.02 25.71 -3.75
C LYS A 111 1.67 24.23 -3.61
N ILE A 112 1.51 23.76 -2.37
CA ILE A 112 1.09 22.38 -2.07
C ILE A 112 -0.33 22.14 -2.55
N ALA A 113 -1.25 23.07 -2.26
CA ALA A 113 -2.65 22.99 -2.71
C ALA A 113 -2.79 22.93 -4.24
N SER A 114 -2.10 23.83 -4.95
CA SER A 114 -2.07 23.86 -6.41
C SER A 114 -1.52 22.56 -6.99
N LYS A 115 -0.41 22.05 -6.44
CA LYS A 115 0.17 20.77 -6.88
C LYS A 115 -0.78 19.60 -6.62
N ALA A 116 -1.43 19.53 -5.46
CA ALA A 116 -2.39 18.48 -5.14
C ALA A 116 -3.55 18.47 -6.15
N GLY A 117 -4.11 19.64 -6.46
CA GLY A 117 -5.15 19.79 -7.48
C GLY A 117 -4.68 19.35 -8.87
N HIS A 118 -3.47 19.73 -9.28
CA HIS A 118 -2.89 19.30 -10.55
C HIS A 118 -2.71 17.78 -10.61
N LEU A 119 -2.11 17.17 -9.58
CA LEU A 119 -1.88 15.72 -9.53
C LEU A 119 -3.19 14.93 -9.55
N LEU A 120 -4.22 15.41 -8.85
CA LEU A 120 -5.57 14.81 -8.91
C LEU A 120 -6.18 14.87 -10.30
N GLY A 121 -5.93 15.96 -11.05
CA GLY A 121 -6.39 16.07 -12.44
C GLY A 121 -5.61 15.20 -13.44
N CYS A 122 -4.46 14.65 -13.02
CA CYS A 122 -3.62 13.77 -13.84
C CYS A 122 -3.76 12.28 -13.51
N LEU A 123 -4.48 11.93 -12.44
CA LEU A 123 -4.87 10.54 -12.16
C LEU A 123 -5.84 10.02 -13.22
#